data_AF-A0A2U1V4L1-F1
#
_entry.id   AF-A0A2U1V4L1-F1
#
_cell.length_a   1.000
_cell.length_b   1.000
_cell.length_c   1.000
_cell.angle_alpha   90.00
_cell.angle_beta   90.00
_cell.angle_gamma   90.00
#
_symmetry.space_group_name_H-M   'P 1'
#
loop_
_entity.id
_entity.type
_entity.pdbx_description
1 polymer ?
#
loop_
_entity_poly.entity_id
_entity_poly.type
_entity_poly.pdbx_seq_one_letter_code
_entity_poly.pdbx_strand_id
1 'polypeptide(L)'
;MTHRPAAPPALLLALFLAPLLALAPCTAPVLARDPTGAERARLEAALRAEGYQDWGRVGLEDGVWTVEGAVAGDGTRRDLRLTPDALRSIATDPENRPAGAEERAEIGAALRHLGYTDFGRVALEDGLWRVARARASDGQDYTLTLEQDSLRILHREDAD
;
A
#
# COMPACT_ATOMS: atom_id res chain seq x y z
N MET A 1 21.06 73.25 -44.70
CA MET A 1 19.62 73.44 -45.00
C MET A 1 19.08 72.08 -45.43
N THR A 2 17.96 71.66 -44.82
CA THR A 2 17.03 70.56 -45.21
C THR A 2 17.61 69.12 -45.18
N HIS A 3 16.92 68.02 -44.85
CA HIS A 3 15.53 67.64 -44.58
C HIS A 3 15.56 66.30 -43.78
N ARG A 4 14.53 66.00 -42.96
CA ARG A 4 13.59 64.85 -43.10
C ARG A 4 13.12 64.25 -41.75
N PRO A 5 11.82 63.86 -41.62
CA PRO A 5 11.16 63.56 -40.34
C PRO A 5 10.84 62.05 -40.10
N ALA A 6 10.21 61.81 -38.95
CA ALA A 6 9.24 60.74 -38.59
C ALA A 6 9.75 59.32 -38.22
N ALA A 7 9.40 58.86 -37.01
CA ALA A 7 8.45 57.77 -36.75
C ALA A 7 8.27 57.50 -35.23
N PRO A 8 7.08 57.04 -34.77
CA PRO A 8 6.76 56.83 -33.35
C PRO A 8 6.96 55.36 -32.90
N PRO A 9 7.13 55.08 -31.60
CA PRO A 9 6.77 53.79 -31.01
C PRO A 9 5.48 53.94 -30.17
N ALA A 10 4.71 52.94 -29.84
CA ALA A 10 4.52 51.57 -30.30
C ALA A 10 3.26 51.15 -29.51
N LEU A 11 2.32 50.50 -30.19
CA LEU A 11 1.10 49.96 -29.56
C LEU A 11 1.50 48.94 -28.47
N LEU A 12 1.05 49.17 -27.24
CA LEU A 12 1.15 48.20 -26.14
C LEU A 12 0.12 47.08 -26.35
N LEU A 13 0.60 45.90 -26.69
CA LEU A 13 -0.18 44.66 -26.77
C LEU A 13 -0.31 44.08 -25.35
N ALA A 14 -1.50 44.15 -24.76
CA ALA A 14 -1.79 43.53 -23.46
C ALA A 14 -2.03 42.03 -23.65
N LEU A 15 -1.09 41.21 -23.19
CA LEU A 15 -1.20 39.75 -23.17
C LEU A 15 -1.85 39.32 -21.84
N PHE A 16 -3.12 38.92 -21.87
CA PHE A 16 -3.76 38.27 -20.72
C PHE A 16 -3.32 36.81 -20.65
N LEU A 17 -2.51 36.48 -19.65
CA LEU A 17 -2.06 35.14 -19.31
C LEU A 17 -3.16 34.43 -18.50
N ALA A 18 -3.85 33.46 -19.11
CA ALA A 18 -4.78 32.58 -18.40
C ALA A 18 -4.02 31.44 -17.70
N PRO A 19 -4.32 31.10 -16.43
CA PRO A 19 -3.68 29.98 -15.75
C PRO A 19 -4.25 28.65 -16.26
N LEU A 20 -3.37 27.79 -16.77
CA LEU A 20 -3.67 26.41 -17.14
C LEU A 20 -3.90 25.61 -15.85
N LEU A 21 -5.14 25.23 -15.58
CA LEU A 21 -5.49 24.35 -14.46
C LEU A 21 -4.93 22.96 -14.76
N ALA A 22 -3.80 22.61 -14.15
CA ALA A 22 -3.20 21.28 -14.28
C ALA A 22 -4.08 20.24 -13.59
N LEU A 23 -4.78 19.40 -14.39
CA LEU A 23 -5.35 18.16 -13.88
C LEU A 23 -4.19 17.23 -13.51
N ALA A 24 -3.91 17.08 -12.22
CA ALA A 24 -3.03 16.03 -11.74
C ALA A 24 -3.72 14.67 -11.97
N PRO A 25 -3.08 13.69 -12.62
CA PRO A 25 -3.64 12.35 -12.72
C PRO A 25 -3.68 11.73 -11.32
N CYS A 26 -4.86 11.28 -10.88
CA CYS A 26 -4.96 10.34 -9.77
C CYS A 26 -4.40 8.99 -10.24
N THR A 27 -3.09 8.79 -10.12
CA THR A 27 -2.49 7.46 -10.20
C THR A 27 -2.87 6.70 -8.94
N ALA A 28 -3.91 5.87 -9.04
CA ALA A 28 -4.24 4.95 -7.97
C ALA A 28 -3.13 3.89 -7.86
N PRO A 29 -2.81 3.40 -6.65
CA PRO A 29 -1.75 2.41 -6.46
C PRO A 29 -2.04 1.14 -7.28
N VAL A 30 -1.01 0.67 -7.99
CA VAL A 30 -1.04 -0.59 -8.73
C VAL A 30 -0.71 -1.71 -7.76
N LEU A 31 -1.63 -2.68 -7.62
CA LEU A 31 -1.40 -3.88 -6.83
C LEU A 31 -0.50 -4.84 -7.62
N ALA A 32 0.40 -5.54 -6.93
CA ALA A 32 1.47 -6.31 -7.57
C ALA A 32 0.95 -7.43 -8.51
N ARG A 33 -0.20 -8.04 -8.19
CA ARG A 33 -0.79 -9.11 -9.00
C ARG A 33 -2.32 -9.18 -8.92
N ASP A 34 -2.98 -9.17 -10.07
CA ASP A 34 -4.42 -9.38 -10.16
C ASP A 34 -4.84 -10.83 -9.86
N PRO A 35 -6.02 -11.05 -9.23
CA PRO A 35 -6.55 -12.40 -9.02
C PRO A 35 -6.91 -13.09 -10.34
N THR A 36 -6.70 -14.41 -10.40
CA THR A 36 -7.31 -15.26 -11.44
C THR A 36 -8.84 -15.26 -11.29
N GLY A 37 -9.56 -15.72 -12.31
CA GLY A 37 -11.02 -15.85 -12.25
C GLY A 37 -11.51 -16.73 -11.08
N ALA A 38 -10.79 -17.81 -10.77
CA ALA A 38 -11.15 -18.70 -9.66
C ALA A 38 -10.89 -18.07 -8.29
N GLU A 39 -9.76 -17.37 -8.12
CA GLU A 39 -9.47 -16.63 -6.88
C GLU A 39 -10.45 -15.49 -6.70
N ARG A 40 -10.75 -14.75 -7.77
CA ARG A 40 -11.75 -13.68 -7.76
C ARG A 40 -13.09 -14.22 -7.26
N ALA A 41 -13.62 -15.29 -7.84
CA ALA A 41 -14.88 -15.87 -7.39
C ALA A 41 -14.88 -16.24 -5.89
N ARG A 42 -13.76 -16.76 -5.37
CA ARG A 42 -13.62 -17.07 -3.93
C ARG A 42 -13.57 -15.81 -3.06
N LEU A 43 -12.82 -14.79 -3.49
CA LEU A 43 -12.75 -13.49 -2.83
C LEU A 43 -14.12 -12.84 -2.75
N GLU A 44 -14.86 -12.79 -3.85
CA GLU A 44 -16.20 -12.21 -3.85
C GLU A 44 -17.18 -12.97 -2.94
N ALA A 45 -17.07 -14.30 -2.88
CA ALA A 45 -17.87 -15.11 -1.98
C ALA A 45 -17.54 -14.83 -0.51
N ALA A 46 -16.26 -14.71 -0.17
CA ALA A 46 -15.80 -14.36 1.17
C ALA A 46 -16.28 -12.97 1.58
N LEU A 47 -16.09 -11.96 0.73
CA LEU A 47 -16.54 -10.58 0.99
C LEU A 47 -18.06 -10.50 1.20
N ARG A 48 -18.85 -11.18 0.37
CA ARG A 48 -20.31 -11.24 0.56
C ARG A 48 -20.70 -11.95 1.87
N ALA A 49 -19.98 -13.00 2.25
CA ALA A 49 -20.22 -13.69 3.51
C ALA A 49 -19.89 -12.81 4.73
N GLU A 50 -18.92 -11.91 4.62
CA GLU A 50 -18.58 -10.90 5.63
C GLU A 50 -19.54 -9.67 5.61
N GLY A 51 -20.50 -9.61 4.68
CA GLY A 51 -21.52 -8.56 4.62
C GLY A 51 -21.16 -7.37 3.72
N TYR A 52 -20.10 -7.46 2.92
CA TYR A 52 -19.78 -6.47 1.89
C TYR A 52 -20.65 -6.68 0.65
N GLN A 53 -21.12 -5.59 0.06
CA GLN A 53 -22.02 -5.59 -1.10
C GLN A 53 -21.32 -5.16 -2.38
N ASP A 54 -20.24 -4.38 -2.27
CA ASP A 54 -19.45 -3.88 -3.39
C ASP A 54 -17.98 -3.74 -2.96
N TRP A 55 -17.05 -3.67 -3.91
CA TRP A 55 -15.62 -3.45 -3.66
C TRP A 55 -14.94 -2.91 -4.91
N GLY A 56 -13.85 -2.17 -4.69
CA GLY A 56 -13.02 -1.64 -5.76
C GLY A 56 -11.99 -2.66 -6.24
N ARG A 57 -10.71 -2.28 -6.15
CA ARG A 57 -9.61 -3.12 -6.64
C ARG A 57 -9.35 -4.26 -5.67
N VAL A 58 -8.95 -5.39 -6.23
CA VAL A 58 -8.49 -6.56 -5.49
C VAL A 58 -7.21 -7.05 -6.13
N GLY A 59 -6.20 -7.33 -5.31
CA GLY A 59 -4.89 -7.78 -5.77
C GLY A 59 -4.09 -8.43 -4.65
N LEU A 60 -3.06 -9.17 -5.03
CA LEU A 60 -2.16 -9.86 -4.12
C LEU A 60 -0.84 -9.09 -4.05
N GLU A 61 -0.44 -8.68 -2.85
CA GLU A 61 0.80 -7.95 -2.56
C GLU A 61 1.46 -8.62 -1.35
N ASP A 62 2.76 -8.92 -1.46
CA ASP A 62 3.55 -9.62 -0.44
C ASP A 62 2.81 -10.82 0.18
N GLY A 63 2.21 -11.65 -0.69
CA GLY A 63 1.47 -12.83 -0.28
C GLY A 63 0.17 -12.57 0.50
N VAL A 64 -0.33 -11.33 0.53
CA VAL A 64 -1.58 -10.94 1.22
C VAL A 64 -2.56 -10.32 0.24
N TRP A 65 -3.84 -10.65 0.36
CA TRP A 65 -4.87 -10.05 -0.48
C TRP A 65 -5.19 -8.65 0.04
N THR A 66 -5.13 -7.68 -0.86
CA THR A 66 -5.57 -6.30 -0.65
C THR A 66 -6.90 -6.10 -1.34
N VAL A 67 -7.90 -5.62 -0.61
CA VAL A 67 -9.19 -5.19 -1.14
C VAL A 67 -9.37 -3.72 -0.83
N GLU A 68 -9.47 -2.90 -1.86
CA GLU A 68 -9.67 -1.46 -1.72
C GLU A 68 -11.14 -1.11 -1.88
N GLY A 69 -11.64 -0.27 -0.99
CA GLY A 69 -12.96 0.33 -1.11
C GLY A 69 -14.13 -0.65 -1.01
N ALA A 70 -14.01 -1.69 -0.19
CA ALA A 70 -15.10 -2.59 0.14
C ALA A 70 -16.24 -1.84 0.84
N VAL A 71 -17.46 -1.95 0.33
CA VAL A 71 -18.64 -1.25 0.85
C VAL A 71 -19.47 -2.22 1.67
N ALA A 72 -19.54 -1.99 2.97
CA ALA A 72 -20.37 -2.76 3.89
C ALA A 72 -21.87 -2.44 3.69
N GLY A 73 -22.75 -3.27 4.26
CA GLY A 73 -24.19 -3.09 4.06
C GLY A 73 -24.81 -1.82 4.64
N ASP A 74 -24.09 -1.11 5.51
CA ASP A 74 -24.45 0.22 6.01
C ASP A 74 -23.96 1.37 5.10
N GLY A 75 -23.30 1.04 3.98
CA GLY A 75 -22.71 2.00 3.06
C GLY A 75 -21.29 2.46 3.43
N THR A 76 -20.72 1.98 4.53
CA THR A 76 -19.37 2.32 4.95
C THR A 76 -18.35 1.69 4.01
N ARG A 77 -17.41 2.51 3.51
CA ARG A 77 -16.28 2.03 2.70
C ARG A 77 -15.08 1.70 3.59
N ARG A 78 -14.43 0.57 3.32
CA ARG A 78 -13.29 0.03 4.06
C ARG A 78 -12.21 -0.50 3.13
N ASP A 79 -10.95 -0.36 3.51
CA ASP A 79 -9.83 -1.08 2.90
C ASP A 79 -9.48 -2.30 3.76
N LEU A 80 -9.25 -3.45 3.14
CA LEU A 80 -9.06 -4.73 3.84
C LEU A 80 -7.75 -5.39 3.46
N ARG A 81 -7.20 -6.16 4.41
CA ARG A 81 -6.19 -7.19 4.15
C ARG A 81 -6.75 -8.54 4.52
N LEU A 82 -6.61 -9.52 3.62
CA LEU A 82 -7.09 -10.88 3.85
C LEU A 82 -5.96 -11.89 3.73
N THR A 83 -5.97 -12.93 4.57
CA THR A 83 -5.01 -14.04 4.45
C THR A 83 -5.10 -14.70 3.07
N PRO A 84 -3.98 -15.12 2.47
CA PRO A 84 -3.97 -15.73 1.13
C PRO A 84 -4.72 -17.06 1.06
N ASP A 85 -4.71 -17.82 2.16
CA ASP A 85 -5.24 -19.18 2.24
C ASP A 85 -6.72 -19.23 2.59
N ALA A 86 -7.11 -18.58 3.68
CA ALA A 86 -8.47 -18.66 4.23
C ALA A 86 -9.37 -17.48 3.84
N LEU A 87 -8.82 -16.46 3.17
CA LEU A 87 -9.50 -15.19 2.86
C LEU A 87 -10.13 -14.50 4.08
N ARG A 88 -9.58 -14.75 5.28
CA ARG A 88 -9.99 -14.10 6.52
C ARG A 88 -9.46 -12.67 6.56
N SER A 89 -10.31 -11.70 6.92
CA SER A 89 -9.87 -10.34 7.23
C SER A 89 -8.91 -10.30 8.43
N ILE A 90 -7.75 -9.67 8.21
CA ILE A 90 -6.67 -9.50 9.20
C ILE A 90 -6.31 -8.04 9.45
N ALA A 91 -6.78 -7.12 8.61
CA ALA A 91 -6.73 -5.68 8.87
C ALA A 91 -7.90 -4.97 8.17
N THR A 92 -8.40 -3.91 8.79
CA THR A 92 -9.44 -3.03 8.25
C THR A 92 -9.04 -1.58 8.45
N ASP A 93 -9.09 -0.79 7.37
CA ASP A 93 -8.58 0.58 7.28
C ASP A 93 -7.18 0.72 7.92
N PRO A 94 -6.20 -0.04 7.42
CA PRO A 94 -4.91 -0.16 8.08
C PRO A 94 -4.17 1.18 8.14
N GLU A 95 -3.47 1.39 9.27
CA GLU A 95 -2.54 2.50 9.44
C GLU A 95 -1.09 2.09 9.12
N ASN A 96 -0.26 3.11 8.85
CA ASN A 96 1.17 2.95 8.66
C ASN A 96 1.94 3.66 9.77
N ARG A 97 2.80 2.93 10.50
CA ARG A 97 3.62 3.50 11.58
C ARG A 97 4.85 2.64 11.91
N PRO A 98 5.92 3.23 12.47
CA PRO A 98 7.00 2.43 13.05
C PRO A 98 6.50 1.62 14.25
N ALA A 99 7.15 0.48 14.51
CA ALA A 99 6.93 -0.28 15.74
C ALA A 99 7.44 0.48 16.97
N GLY A 100 6.68 0.43 18.07
CA GLY A 100 7.14 0.85 19.38
C GLY A 100 8.20 -0.09 19.95
N ALA A 101 8.85 0.32 21.04
CA ALA A 101 9.92 -0.47 21.66
C ALA A 101 9.45 -1.84 22.17
N GLU A 102 8.24 -1.89 22.76
CA GLU A 102 7.63 -3.11 23.27
C GLU A 102 7.24 -4.07 22.14
N GLU A 103 6.51 -3.58 21.14
CA GLU A 103 6.14 -4.34 19.94
C GLU A 103 7.37 -4.92 19.24
N ARG A 104 8.44 -4.10 19.08
CA ARG A 104 9.70 -4.56 18.50
C ARG A 104 10.35 -5.68 19.34
N ALA A 105 10.26 -5.60 20.66
CA ALA A 105 10.81 -6.63 21.55
C ALA A 105 10.03 -7.94 21.45
N GLU A 106 8.69 -7.86 21.40
CA GLU A 106 7.80 -9.00 21.24
C GLU A 106 8.01 -9.71 19.89
N ILE A 107 8.00 -8.96 18.79
CA ILE A 107 8.28 -9.46 17.45
C ILE A 107 9.67 -10.12 17.42
N GLY A 108 10.67 -9.47 18.03
CA GLY A 108 12.01 -10.04 18.14
C GLY A 108 12.05 -11.35 18.95
N ALA A 109 11.23 -11.49 19.99
CA ALA A 109 11.12 -12.74 20.73
C ALA A 109 10.48 -13.84 19.88
N ALA A 110 9.39 -13.54 19.17
CA ALA A 110 8.72 -14.48 18.27
C ALA A 110 9.67 -14.95 17.15
N LEU A 111 10.38 -14.03 16.50
CA LEU A 111 11.33 -14.36 15.43
C LEU A 111 12.50 -15.24 15.91
N ARG A 112 13.02 -15.03 17.13
CA ARG A 112 14.07 -15.89 17.68
C ARG A 112 13.62 -17.33 17.88
N HIS A 113 12.36 -17.55 18.29
CA HIS A 113 11.80 -18.92 18.39
C HIS A 113 11.71 -19.61 17.03
N LEU A 114 11.62 -18.83 15.94
CA LEU A 114 11.58 -19.31 14.56
C LEU A 114 12.98 -19.43 13.92
N GLY A 115 14.06 -19.18 14.68
CA GLY A 115 15.43 -19.35 14.22
C GLY A 115 16.05 -18.12 13.55
N TYR A 116 15.41 -16.95 13.64
CA TYR A 116 16.04 -15.70 13.21
C TYR A 116 16.93 -15.12 14.32
N THR A 117 18.13 -14.70 13.96
CA THR A 117 19.16 -14.29 14.93
C THR A 117 19.33 -12.78 15.04
N ASP A 118 18.97 -12.04 13.99
CA ASP A 118 19.03 -10.58 13.94
C ASP A 118 17.93 -10.02 13.05
N PHE A 119 17.58 -8.74 13.21
CA PHE A 119 16.64 -8.05 12.32
C PHE A 119 16.79 -6.53 12.40
N GLY A 120 16.47 -5.87 11.30
CA GLY A 120 16.55 -4.43 11.14
C GLY A 120 15.30 -3.70 11.64
N ARG A 121 14.74 -2.89 10.73
CA ARG A 121 13.55 -2.07 10.97
C ARG A 121 12.33 -2.96 11.12
N VAL A 122 11.43 -2.55 12.01
CA VAL A 122 10.08 -3.10 12.11
C VAL A 122 9.10 -1.95 11.97
N ALA A 123 8.14 -2.08 11.06
CA ALA A 123 7.07 -1.11 10.85
C ALA A 123 5.75 -1.83 10.61
N LEU A 124 4.66 -1.27 11.11
CA LEU A 124 3.32 -1.64 10.72
C LEU A 124 3.04 -0.92 9.39
N GLU A 125 2.89 -1.69 8.33
CA GLU A 125 2.62 -1.21 6.99
C GLU A 125 1.41 -1.97 6.47
N ASP A 126 0.37 -1.22 6.12
CA ASP A 126 -0.91 -1.75 5.66
C ASP A 126 -1.52 -2.77 6.63
N GLY A 127 -1.33 -2.57 7.94
CA GLY A 127 -1.86 -3.44 8.99
C GLY A 127 -1.10 -4.76 9.13
N LEU A 128 0.10 -4.83 8.56
CA LEU A 128 1.00 -5.98 8.62
C LEU A 128 2.35 -5.54 9.15
N TRP A 129 3.00 -6.36 9.96
CA TRP A 129 4.38 -6.06 10.37
C TRP A 129 5.32 -6.37 9.21
N ARG A 130 6.00 -5.35 8.67
CA ARG A 130 7.18 -5.52 7.82
C ARG A 130 8.44 -5.50 8.68
N VAL A 131 9.20 -6.59 8.62
CA VAL A 131 10.49 -6.75 9.30
C VAL A 131 11.59 -6.84 8.26
N ALA A 132 12.41 -5.80 8.17
CA ALA A 132 13.50 -5.75 7.21
C ALA A 132 14.75 -6.47 7.73
N ARG A 133 15.51 -7.10 6.82
CA ARG A 133 16.81 -7.73 7.09
C ARG A 133 16.78 -8.71 8.26
N ALA A 134 15.73 -9.53 8.33
CA ALA A 134 15.64 -10.62 9.30
C ALA A 134 16.62 -11.74 8.91
N ARG A 135 17.67 -11.90 9.70
CA ARG A 135 18.72 -12.88 9.47
C ARG A 135 18.27 -14.25 9.94
N ALA A 136 18.11 -15.18 9.01
CA ALA A 136 17.83 -16.57 9.33
C ALA A 136 19.12 -17.34 9.69
N SER A 137 18.96 -18.54 10.23
CA SER A 137 20.07 -19.42 10.62
C SER A 137 20.95 -19.89 9.46
N ASP A 138 20.46 -19.78 8.23
CA ASP A 138 21.23 -20.03 6.99
C ASP A 138 22.16 -18.85 6.62
N GLY A 139 22.11 -17.75 7.37
CA GLY A 139 22.90 -16.54 7.17
C GLY A 139 22.29 -15.54 6.18
N GLN A 140 21.20 -15.89 5.50
CA GLN A 140 20.49 -15.01 4.57
C GLN A 140 19.63 -13.99 5.32
N ASP A 141 19.47 -12.83 4.70
CA ASP A 141 18.56 -11.78 5.17
C ASP A 141 17.27 -11.81 4.36
N TYR A 142 16.16 -11.67 5.07
CA TYR A 142 14.83 -11.63 4.47
C TYR A 142 14.08 -10.38 4.90
N THR A 143 13.21 -9.88 4.03
CA THR A 143 12.08 -9.06 4.45
C THR A 143 10.91 -9.99 4.77
N LEU A 144 10.32 -9.81 5.95
CA LEU A 144 9.21 -10.63 6.43
C LEU A 144 7.95 -9.78 6.54
N THR A 145 6.83 -10.32 6.09
CA THR A 145 5.49 -9.78 6.31
C THR A 145 4.78 -10.68 7.32
N LEU A 146 4.39 -10.13 8.47
CA LEU A 146 3.71 -10.85 9.54
C LEU A 146 2.31 -10.29 9.78
N GLU A 147 1.41 -11.16 10.19
CA GLU A 147 0.10 -10.75 10.72
C GLU A 147 0.28 -9.93 12.01
N GLN A 148 -0.49 -8.85 12.17
CA GLN A 148 -0.34 -7.90 13.28
C GLN A 148 -0.53 -8.55 14.66
N ASP A 149 -1.60 -9.33 14.83
CA ASP A 149 -2.01 -9.87 16.13
C ASP A 149 -1.34 -11.21 16.47
N SER A 150 -1.16 -12.07 15.47
CA SER A 150 -0.67 -13.45 15.69
C SER A 150 0.84 -13.59 15.51
N LEU A 151 1.49 -12.59 14.92
CA LEU A 151 2.89 -12.62 14.49
C LEU A 151 3.24 -13.80 13.57
N ARG A 152 2.23 -14.43 12.95
CA ARG A 152 2.42 -15.44 11.92
C ARG A 152 3.11 -14.80 10.71
N ILE A 153 4.19 -15.40 10.25
CA ILE A 153 4.82 -15.03 8.97
C ILE A 153 3.86 -15.41 7.83
N LEU A 154 3.41 -14.40 7.09
CA LEU A 154 2.57 -14.54 5.91
C LEU A 154 3.40 -14.60 4.62
N HIS A 155 4.50 -13.85 4.59
CA HIS A 155 5.41 -13.80 3.45
C HIS A 155 6.87 -13.60 3.87
N ARG A 156 7.75 -14.14 3.05
CA ARG A 156 9.21 -14.03 3.16
C ARG A 156 9.74 -13.77 1.76
N GLU A 157 10.48 -12.69 1.60
CA GLU A 157 11.22 -12.34 0.39
C GLU A 157 12.68 -12.06 0.74
N ASP A 158 13.60 -12.25 -0.22
CA ASP A 158 15.01 -11.93 -0.02
C ASP A 158 15.18 -10.42 0.26
N ALA A 159 16.06 -10.06 1.18
CA ALA A 159 16.36 -8.65 1.43
C ALA A 159 17.39 -8.13 0.41
N ASP A 160 17.07 -7.02 -0.27
CA ASP A 160 17.98 -6.28 -1.16
C ASP A 160 19.23 -5.73 -0.44
#